data_AF-A0AAE0NBI4-F1
#
_entry.id   AF-A0AAE0NBI4-F1
#
_cell.length_a   1.000
_cell.length_b   1.000
_cell.length_c   1.000
_cell.angle_alpha   90.00
_cell.angle_beta   90.00
_cell.angle_gamma   90.00
#
_symmetry.space_group_name_H-M   'P 1'
#
loop_
_entity.id
_entity.type
_entity.pdbx_description
1 polymer ?
#
loop_
_entity_poly.entity_id
_entity_poly.type
_entity_poly.pdbx_seq_one_letter_code
_entity_poly.pdbx_strand_id
1 'polypeptide(L)'
;MLPFFLKSAELSPPNWLKRATPKATFTYDPTVFCAGLPTCGPLQVSYANWADPTNTWFAVALQAIGLAKNPLGFNSGFLSGGAYTTETISPQAVRSSSESSYLAEALQWTQIKVYNRTLASKILISSGKATGVSVSTGGTSYTLTARKEVILSAGTFHS
;
A
#
# COMPACT_ATOMS: atom_id res chain seq x y z
N MET A 1 -13.01 -0.14 -9.32
CA MET A 1 -11.77 0.03 -8.54
C MET A 1 -10.74 -1.08 -8.77
N LEU A 2 -11.14 -2.35 -8.91
CA LEU A 2 -10.23 -3.49 -9.08
C LEU A 2 -9.07 -3.29 -10.09
N PRO A 3 -9.26 -2.71 -11.29
CA PRO A 3 -8.15 -2.48 -12.23
C PRO A 3 -7.02 -1.61 -11.65
N PHE A 4 -7.34 -0.65 -10.78
CA PHE A 4 -6.33 0.18 -10.12
C PHE A 4 -5.61 -0.57 -9.01
N PHE A 5 -6.29 -1.44 -8.25
CA PHE A 5 -5.65 -2.31 -7.28
C PHE A 5 -4.66 -3.27 -7.95
N LEU A 6 -5.08 -3.92 -9.04
CA LEU A 6 -4.23 -4.80 -9.85
C LEU A 6 -2.98 -4.08 -10.36
N LYS A 7 -3.13 -2.83 -10.82
CA LYS A 7 -2.01 -2.02 -11.31
C LYS A 7 -1.07 -1.58 -10.18
N SER A 8 -1.58 -1.41 -8.96
CA SER A 8 -0.87 -0.72 -7.88
C SER A 8 0.19 -1.57 -7.18
N ALA A 9 -0.04 -2.88 -7.06
CA ALA A 9 0.71 -3.74 -6.16
C ALA A 9 1.00 -5.12 -6.76
N GLU A 10 2.08 -5.72 -6.27
CA GLU A 10 2.51 -7.07 -6.62
C GLU A 10 2.41 -7.98 -5.40
N LEU A 11 1.75 -9.12 -5.56
CA LEU A 11 1.66 -10.13 -4.49
C LEU A 11 2.76 -11.18 -4.66
N SER A 12 3.61 -11.28 -3.64
CA SER A 12 4.47 -12.45 -3.48
C SER A 12 3.77 -13.51 -2.61
N PRO A 13 3.71 -14.78 -3.07
CA PRO A 13 3.14 -15.89 -2.31
C PRO A 13 3.81 -16.07 -0.93
N PRO A 14 3.09 -16.63 0.06
CA PRO A 14 3.67 -16.94 1.36
C PRO A 14 4.84 -17.94 1.24
N ASN A 15 5.92 -17.69 1.98
CA ASN A 15 7.02 -18.64 2.09
C ASN A 15 6.70 -19.70 3.16
N TRP A 16 6.17 -20.85 2.72
CA TRP A 16 5.76 -21.93 3.62
C TRP A 16 6.91 -22.51 4.47
N LEU A 17 8.13 -22.53 3.92
CA LEU A 17 9.32 -23.03 4.62
C LEU A 17 9.68 -22.14 5.82
N LYS A 18 9.62 -20.81 5.63
CA LYS A 18 9.95 -19.83 6.67
C LYS A 18 8.87 -19.70 7.75
N ARG A 19 7.60 -19.91 7.39
CA ARG A 19 6.46 -19.80 8.33
C ARG A 19 6.52 -20.82 9.46
N ALA A 20 7.16 -21.97 9.23
CA ALA A 20 7.62 -22.94 10.23
C ALA A 20 6.61 -23.33 11.35
N THR A 21 5.31 -23.11 11.12
CA THR A 21 4.25 -23.32 12.10
C THR A 21 3.29 -24.36 11.56
N PRO A 22 3.15 -25.52 12.22
CA PRO A 22 2.23 -26.56 11.79
C PRO A 22 0.81 -26.02 11.67
N LYS A 23 0.11 -26.37 10.58
CA LYS A 23 -1.28 -25.98 10.30
C LYS A 23 -1.53 -24.47 10.06
N ALA A 24 -0.49 -23.65 9.91
CA ALA A 24 -0.60 -22.26 9.48
C ALA A 24 -0.73 -22.10 7.94
N THR A 25 -1.36 -23.08 7.28
CA THR A 25 -1.60 -23.08 5.82
C THR A 25 -2.98 -22.51 5.49
N PHE A 26 -3.08 -21.81 4.37
CA PHE A 26 -4.31 -21.15 3.95
C PHE A 26 -4.38 -21.02 2.43
N THR A 27 -5.58 -20.72 1.94
CA THR A 27 -5.84 -20.42 0.54
C THR A 27 -6.11 -18.93 0.41
N TYR A 28 -5.85 -18.40 -0.78
CA TYR A 28 -6.12 -17.02 -1.13
C TYR A 28 -6.33 -16.95 -2.64
N ASP A 29 -6.96 -15.89 -3.11
CA ASP A 29 -7.13 -15.61 -4.52
C ASP A 29 -5.93 -14.79 -5.05
N PRO A 30 -5.06 -15.35 -5.90
CA PRO A 30 -3.96 -14.60 -6.49
C PRO A 30 -4.40 -13.68 -7.64
N THR A 31 -5.59 -13.89 -8.21
CA THR A 31 -6.06 -13.20 -9.43
C THR A 31 -6.44 -11.74 -9.20
N VAL A 32 -6.56 -11.34 -7.93
CA VAL A 32 -6.88 -9.97 -7.50
C VAL A 32 -5.62 -9.12 -7.22
N PHE A 33 -4.46 -9.67 -7.56
CA PHE A 33 -3.21 -8.95 -7.71
C PHE A 33 -2.69 -9.10 -9.14
N CYS A 34 -1.63 -8.38 -9.48
CA CYS A 34 -0.93 -8.52 -10.75
C CYS A 34 -0.41 -9.96 -10.94
N ALA A 35 -1.27 -10.86 -11.42
CA ALA A 35 -0.95 -12.23 -11.76
C ALA A 35 -1.00 -12.35 -13.29
N GLY A 36 0.17 -12.44 -13.93
CA GLY A 36 0.27 -12.60 -15.38
C GLY A 36 0.15 -11.32 -16.21
N LEU A 37 0.22 -10.12 -15.60
CA LEU A 37 0.37 -8.88 -16.35
C LEU A 37 1.85 -8.64 -16.71
N PRO A 38 2.16 -7.94 -17.83
CA PRO A 38 3.54 -7.68 -18.24
C PRO A 38 4.35 -6.85 -17.24
N THR A 39 3.69 -5.98 -16.48
CA THR A 39 4.29 -5.14 -15.44
C THR A 39 3.34 -5.01 -14.25
N CYS A 40 3.88 -5.24 -13.06
CA CYS A 40 3.19 -5.02 -11.79
C CYS A 40 3.58 -3.69 -11.17
N GLY A 41 2.74 -3.15 -10.29
CA GLY A 41 3.07 -1.94 -9.55
C GLY A 41 4.15 -2.17 -8.50
N PRO A 42 4.87 -1.11 -8.08
CA PRO A 42 6.06 -1.24 -7.24
C PRO A 42 5.76 -1.59 -5.78
N LEU A 43 4.50 -1.52 -5.34
CA LEU A 43 4.12 -1.84 -3.97
C LEU A 43 4.16 -3.34 -3.73
N GLN A 44 5.09 -3.78 -2.88
CA GLN A 44 5.25 -5.20 -2.55
C GLN A 44 4.28 -5.59 -1.44
N VAL A 45 3.47 -6.60 -1.73
CA VAL A 45 2.50 -7.19 -0.81
C VAL A 45 2.86 -8.66 -0.64
N SER A 46 2.88 -9.15 0.60
CA SER A 46 3.09 -10.56 0.87
C SER A 46 2.52 -10.94 2.23
N TYR A 47 2.90 -12.11 2.75
CA TYR A 47 2.52 -12.58 4.07
C TYR A 47 3.75 -12.64 4.96
N ALA A 48 3.58 -12.38 6.26
CA ALA A 48 4.68 -12.47 7.22
C ALA A 48 5.40 -13.82 7.11
N ASN A 49 6.73 -13.77 7.12
CA ASN A 49 7.57 -14.97 7.06
C ASN A 49 7.44 -15.82 8.32
N TRP A 50 7.08 -15.23 9.46
CA TRP A 50 6.78 -15.96 10.69
C TRP A 50 5.27 -15.92 10.93
N ALA A 51 4.70 -17.05 11.35
CA ALA A 51 3.28 -17.13 11.72
C ALA A 51 3.17 -17.40 13.22
N ASP A 52 2.47 -16.54 13.94
CA ASP A 52 2.20 -16.79 15.35
C ASP A 52 1.32 -18.06 15.49
N PRO A 53 1.73 -19.06 16.29
CA PRO A 53 0.92 -20.26 16.54
C PRO A 53 -0.48 -19.93 17.08
N THR A 54 -0.64 -18.82 17.79
CA THR A 54 -1.92 -18.33 18.30
C THR A 54 -2.92 -18.07 17.17
N ASN A 55 -2.46 -17.63 16.00
CA ASN A 55 -3.33 -17.37 14.84
C ASN A 55 -3.99 -18.66 14.32
N THR A 56 -3.32 -19.81 14.45
CA THR A 56 -3.89 -21.10 14.05
C THR A 56 -5.06 -21.48 14.97
N TRP A 57 -4.93 -21.25 16.27
CA TRP A 57 -6.01 -21.52 17.23
C TRP A 57 -7.12 -20.48 17.16
N PHE A 58 -6.79 -19.21 16.90
CA PHE A 58 -7.78 -18.17 16.67
C PHE A 58 -8.66 -18.48 15.47
N ALA A 59 -8.09 -19.00 14.38
CA ALA A 59 -8.86 -19.44 13.21
C ALA A 59 -9.86 -20.58 13.53
N VAL A 60 -9.55 -21.44 14.50
CA VAL A 60 -10.48 -22.48 15.00
C VAL A 60 -11.59 -21.85 15.83
N ALA A 61 -11.25 -20.91 16.72
CA ALA A 61 -12.23 -20.20 17.55
C ALA A 61 -13.25 -19.42 16.70
N LEU A 62 -12.81 -18.76 15.61
CA LEU A 62 -13.71 -18.09 14.68
C LEU A 62 -14.72 -19.06 14.05
N GLN A 63 -14.27 -20.25 13.62
CA GLN A 63 -15.15 -21.26 13.06
C GLN A 63 -16.16 -21.79 14.09
N ALA A 64 -15.75 -21.94 15.35
CA ALA A 64 -16.62 -22.40 16.43
C ALA A 64 -17.80 -21.44 16.71
N ILE A 65 -17.66 -20.15 16.38
CA ILE A 65 -18.75 -19.16 16.48
C ILE A 65 -19.46 -18.90 15.15
N GLY A 66 -19.27 -19.77 14.16
CA GLY A 66 -19.96 -19.70 12.86
C GLY A 66 -19.28 -18.81 11.81
N LEU A 67 -18.08 -18.28 12.08
CA LEU A 67 -17.30 -17.54 11.09
C LEU A 67 -16.41 -18.52 10.30
N ALA A 68 -16.95 -19.00 9.17
CA ALA A 68 -16.25 -19.91 8.28
C ALA A 68 -14.94 -19.31 7.75
N LYS A 69 -13.99 -20.17 7.38
CA LYS A 69 -12.77 -19.72 6.68
C LYS A 69 -13.15 -19.17 5.30
N ASN A 70 -12.62 -18.00 4.96
CA ASN A 70 -12.75 -17.43 3.63
C ASN A 70 -11.71 -18.03 2.69
N PRO A 71 -12.11 -18.75 1.62
CA PRO A 71 -11.17 -19.41 0.73
C PRO A 71 -10.42 -18.44 -0.20
N LEU A 72 -10.98 -17.25 -0.45
CA LEU A 72 -10.42 -16.22 -1.33
C LEU A 72 -9.50 -15.24 -0.57
N GLY A 73 -9.54 -15.24 0.75
CA GLY A 73 -8.92 -14.21 1.56
C GLY A 73 -9.70 -12.88 1.50
N PHE A 74 -9.07 -11.78 1.92
CA PHE A 74 -9.75 -10.49 2.05
C PHE A 74 -9.51 -9.50 0.92
N ASN A 75 -8.70 -9.86 -0.08
CA ASN A 75 -8.37 -8.95 -1.18
C ASN A 75 -9.37 -9.01 -2.36
N SER A 76 -10.24 -10.04 -2.42
CA SER A 76 -11.18 -10.22 -3.55
C SER A 76 -12.48 -9.43 -3.44
N GLY A 77 -12.58 -8.49 -2.49
CA GLY A 77 -13.81 -7.74 -2.23
C GLY A 77 -14.89 -8.52 -1.48
N PHE A 78 -14.62 -9.79 -1.11
CA PHE A 78 -15.45 -10.60 -0.23
C PHE A 78 -14.75 -10.78 1.11
N LEU A 79 -15.28 -10.14 2.16
CA LEU A 79 -14.64 -10.04 3.48
C LEU A 79 -15.27 -10.96 4.54
N SER A 80 -16.31 -11.72 4.20
CA SER A 80 -17.00 -12.57 5.17
C SER A 80 -16.09 -13.72 5.63
N GLY A 81 -16.13 -14.04 6.93
CA GLY A 81 -15.37 -15.15 7.52
C GLY A 81 -13.97 -14.78 8.01
N GLY A 82 -13.14 -15.80 8.27
CA GLY A 82 -11.75 -15.66 8.73
C GLY A 82 -10.71 -15.95 7.64
N ALA A 83 -9.66 -15.12 7.55
CA ALA A 83 -8.55 -15.30 6.63
C ALA A 83 -7.22 -14.82 7.23
N TYR A 84 -6.12 -15.36 6.70
CA TYR A 84 -4.81 -14.74 6.88
C TYR A 84 -4.73 -13.49 5.99
N THR A 85 -4.26 -12.40 6.57
CA THR A 85 -4.18 -11.11 5.88
C THR A 85 -2.83 -10.92 5.21
N THR A 86 -2.85 -10.33 4.02
CA THR A 86 -1.65 -9.80 3.39
C THR A 86 -1.19 -8.52 4.08
N GLU A 87 0.10 -8.26 3.99
CA GLU A 87 0.74 -7.07 4.52
C GLU A 87 1.56 -6.38 3.41
N THR A 88 1.74 -5.07 3.50
CA THR A 88 2.64 -4.31 2.63
C THR A 88 4.08 -4.51 3.07
N ILE A 89 4.59 -5.72 2.84
CA ILE A 89 5.94 -6.17 3.18
C ILE A 89 6.52 -6.93 1.99
N SER A 90 7.82 -6.77 1.76
CA SER A 90 8.55 -7.54 0.75
C SER A 90 8.75 -9.01 1.21
N PRO A 91 9.05 -9.93 0.28
CA PRO A 91 9.41 -11.33 0.62
C PRO A 91 10.59 -11.46 1.58
N GLN A 92 11.43 -10.42 1.66
CA GLN A 92 12.56 -10.30 2.57
C GLN A 92 12.16 -9.79 3.97
N ALA A 93 10.85 -9.69 4.26
CA ALA A 93 10.28 -9.18 5.52
C ALA A 93 10.66 -7.73 5.84
N VAL A 94 10.77 -6.89 4.81
CA VAL A 94 10.97 -5.44 4.97
C VAL A 94 9.68 -4.72 4.61
N ARG A 95 9.31 -3.69 5.38
CA ARG A 95 8.12 -2.86 5.09
C ARG A 95 8.21 -2.27 3.68
N SER A 96 7.16 -2.44 2.88
CA SER A 96 6.96 -1.75 1.60
C SER A 96 6.02 -0.56 1.82
N SER A 97 6.60 0.62 2.02
CA SER A 97 5.85 1.89 2.13
C SER A 97 5.63 2.52 0.74
N SER A 98 4.75 3.53 0.66
CA SER A 98 4.57 4.33 -0.57
C SER A 98 5.84 5.07 -1.01
N GLU A 99 6.72 5.40 -0.06
CA GLU A 99 8.04 6.00 -0.34
C GLU A 99 8.98 4.98 -0.98
N SER A 100 9.19 3.85 -0.32
CA SER A 100 10.09 2.78 -0.79
C SER A 100 9.59 2.04 -2.04
N SER A 101 8.34 2.29 -2.46
CA SER A 101 7.73 1.72 -3.67
C SER A 101 7.58 2.79 -4.76
N TYR A 102 6.49 3.57 -4.72
CA TYR A 102 6.14 4.52 -5.77
C TYR A 102 7.13 5.68 -5.90
N LEU A 103 7.62 6.26 -4.79
CA LEU A 103 8.60 7.35 -4.89
C LEU A 103 9.95 6.81 -5.39
N ALA A 104 10.40 5.68 -4.87
CA ALA A 104 11.63 5.02 -5.33
C ALA A 104 11.60 4.68 -6.82
N GLU A 105 10.46 4.19 -7.34
CA GLU A 105 10.26 3.96 -8.77
C GLU A 105 10.23 5.28 -9.56
N ALA A 106 9.44 6.27 -9.12
CA ALA A 106 9.31 7.54 -9.82
C ALA A 106 10.65 8.30 -9.93
N LEU A 107 11.51 8.23 -8.89
CA LEU A 107 12.84 8.83 -8.91
C LEU A 107 13.76 8.21 -9.97
N GLN A 108 13.56 6.94 -10.35
CA GLN A 108 14.35 6.27 -11.38
C GLN A 108 13.92 6.66 -12.79
N TRP A 109 12.61 6.84 -13.00
CA TRP A 109 12.04 6.96 -14.36
C TRP A 109 11.58 8.37 -14.72
N THR A 110 11.61 9.32 -13.78
CA THR A 110 11.12 10.68 -13.99
C THR A 110 12.12 11.74 -13.53
N GLN A 111 11.80 13.00 -13.82
CA GLN A 111 12.55 14.18 -13.36
C GLN A 111 11.86 14.85 -12.15
N ILE A 112 11.17 14.06 -11.32
CA ILE A 112 10.46 14.57 -10.14
C ILE A 112 11.44 15.21 -9.15
N LYS A 113 11.03 16.32 -8.56
CA LYS A 113 11.79 17.01 -7.50
C LYS A 113 11.08 16.79 -6.17
N VAL A 114 11.84 16.37 -5.16
CA VAL A 114 11.34 16.15 -3.80
C VAL A 114 11.90 17.23 -2.89
N TYR A 115 11.00 18.01 -2.29
CA TYR A 115 11.34 19.01 -1.28
C TYR A 115 11.07 18.41 0.10
N ASN A 116 12.06 17.72 0.65
CA ASN A 116 11.94 17.15 1.99
C ASN A 116 11.94 18.23 3.07
N ARG A 117 11.34 17.94 4.23
CA ARG A 117 11.24 18.88 5.38
C ARG A 117 10.68 20.25 4.97
N THR A 118 9.73 20.24 4.04
CA THR A 118 9.14 21.43 3.46
C THR A 118 7.63 21.36 3.63
N LEU A 119 7.07 22.31 4.37
CA LEU A 119 5.63 22.39 4.60
C LEU A 119 4.99 23.26 3.53
N ALA A 120 4.05 22.72 2.77
CA ALA A 120 3.15 23.52 1.95
C ALA A 120 2.10 24.17 2.86
N SER A 121 2.15 25.50 2.96
CA SER A 121 1.32 26.26 3.91
C SER A 121 0.04 26.80 3.29
N LYS A 122 0.05 27.09 1.98
CA LYS A 122 -1.09 27.68 1.28
C LYS A 122 -1.02 27.46 -0.23
N ILE A 123 -2.18 27.18 -0.85
CA ILE A 123 -2.35 27.21 -2.31
C ILE A 123 -2.56 28.66 -2.75
N LEU A 124 -1.80 29.08 -3.77
CA LEU A 124 -1.93 30.41 -4.38
C LEU A 124 -2.95 30.33 -5.52
N ILE A 125 -3.95 31.21 -5.49
CA ILE A 125 -5.02 31.27 -6.48
C ILE A 125 -5.03 32.65 -7.11
N SER A 126 -5.10 32.70 -8.44
CA SER A 126 -5.28 33.93 -9.23
C SER A 126 -6.35 33.71 -10.28
N SER A 127 -7.32 34.62 -10.36
CA SER A 127 -8.46 34.55 -11.28
C SER A 127 -9.18 33.19 -11.27
N GLY A 128 -9.39 32.62 -10.07
CA GLY A 128 -10.05 31.33 -9.88
C GLY A 128 -9.20 30.10 -10.23
N LYS A 129 -7.92 30.27 -10.62
CA LYS A 129 -7.00 29.18 -10.95
C LYS A 129 -5.89 29.05 -9.91
N ALA A 130 -5.57 27.82 -9.50
CA ALA A 130 -4.38 27.55 -8.70
C ALA A 130 -3.11 27.79 -9.54
N THR A 131 -2.24 28.69 -9.07
CA THR A 131 -1.02 29.12 -9.78
C THR A 131 0.27 28.68 -9.10
N GLY A 132 0.19 28.16 -7.88
CA GLY A 132 1.34 27.68 -7.13
C GLY A 132 1.02 27.37 -5.68
N VAL A 133 2.08 27.15 -4.90
CA VAL A 133 2.01 26.91 -3.45
C VAL A 133 3.07 27.75 -2.75
N SER A 134 2.69 28.34 -1.62
CA SER A 134 3.65 28.86 -0.66
C SER A 134 4.14 27.71 0.20
N VAL A 135 5.46 27.62 0.38
CA VAL A 135 6.11 26.57 1.14
C VAL A 135 7.10 27.17 2.13
N SER A 136 7.42 26.43 3.19
CA SER A 136 8.47 26.77 4.16
C SER A 136 9.41 25.60 4.39
N THR A 137 10.72 25.84 4.27
CA THR A 137 11.78 24.87 4.57
C THR A 137 12.70 25.46 5.63
N GLY A 138 12.80 24.82 6.79
CA GLY A 138 13.65 25.31 7.88
C GLY A 138 13.33 26.74 8.34
N GLY A 139 12.07 27.18 8.21
CA GLY A 139 11.62 28.53 8.55
C GLY A 139 11.68 29.55 7.41
N THR A 140 12.37 29.24 6.31
CA THR A 140 12.44 30.12 5.14
C THR A 140 11.28 29.85 4.19
N SER A 141 10.47 30.87 3.94
CA SER A 141 9.31 30.80 3.05
C SER A 141 9.65 31.18 1.60
N TYR A 142 9.12 30.44 0.65
CA TYR A 142 9.25 30.71 -0.79
C TYR A 142 8.04 30.17 -1.57
N THR A 143 7.98 30.49 -2.86
CA THR A 143 6.86 30.09 -3.73
C THR A 143 7.33 29.10 -4.78
N LEU A 144 6.59 28.00 -4.93
CA LEU A 144 6.69 27.09 -6.07
C LEU A 144 5.52 27.35 -7.01
N THR A 145 5.80 27.75 -8.25
CA THR A 145 4.76 28.02 -9.26
C THR A 145 4.37 26.76 -10.02
N ALA A 146 3.08 26.62 -10.31
CA ALA A 146 2.51 25.49 -11.03
C ALA A 146 1.98 25.97 -12.39
N ARG A 147 2.47 25.36 -13.49
CA ARG A 147 2.02 25.70 -14.85
C ARG A 147 0.69 25.04 -15.23
N LYS A 148 0.40 23.89 -14.64
CA LYS A 148 -0.78 23.07 -14.96
C LYS A 148 -1.74 23.03 -13.78
N GLU A 149 -1.36 22.28 -12.74
CA GLU A 149 -2.25 21.89 -11.65
C GLU A 149 -1.49 21.90 -10.31
N VAL A 150 -2.26 22.02 -9.23
CA VAL A 150 -1.82 21.77 -7.85
C VAL A 150 -2.65 20.62 -7.31
N ILE A 151 -2.01 19.53 -6.90
CA ILE A 151 -2.67 18.33 -6.35
C ILE A 151 -2.41 18.31 -4.84
N LEU A 152 -3.47 18.43 -4.04
CA LEU A 152 -3.39 18.43 -2.57
C LEU A 152 -3.57 17.02 -2.02
N SER A 153 -2.46 16.40 -1.61
CA SER A 153 -2.41 15.05 -1.03
C SER A 153 -1.85 15.05 0.40
N ALA A 154 -2.26 16.02 1.23
CA ALA A 154 -1.74 16.21 2.58
C ALA A 154 -2.41 15.32 3.65
N GLY A 155 -3.42 14.52 3.24
CA GLY A 155 -4.17 13.63 4.12
C GLY A 155 -5.37 14.32 4.77
N THR A 156 -6.31 13.54 5.31
CA THR A 156 -7.64 14.00 5.75
C THR A 156 -7.61 15.16 6.77
N PHE A 157 -6.55 15.28 7.57
CA PHE A 157 -6.44 16.32 8.59
C PHE A 157 -5.78 17.62 8.09
N HIS A 158 -5.21 17.61 6.89
CA HIS A 158 -4.43 18.74 6.35
C HIS A 158 -4.87 19.17 4.95
N SER A 159 -5.73 18.40 4.28
CA SER A 159 -6.34 18.71 2.99
C SER A 159 -7.58 19.60 3.10
#